data_AF-A0A7W7H041-F1
#
_entry.id   AF-A0A7W7H041-F1
#
_cell.length_a   1.000
_cell.length_b   1.000
_cell.length_c   1.000
_cell.angle_alpha   90.00
_cell.angle_beta   90.00
_cell.angle_gamma   90.00
#
_symmetry.space_group_name_H-M   'P 1'
#
loop_
_entity.id
_entity.type
_entity.pdbx_description
1 polymer ?
#
loop_
_entity_poly.entity_id
_entity_poly.type
_entity_poly.pdbx_seq_one_letter_code
_entity_poly.pdbx_strand_id
1 'polypeptide(L)'
;MRTITRRVTLRHADLDGSACTAPDELAEVLRGRDPVVVVLEHRVKGVTPTREVFEARLEQDITWQFTGITWPDDLRTGMVVTISWQSGRDAVVIRTKVLDDPMRIDGVNYYHEYDPKTVTRDFEARPSNRAQVLTTIRKLGRVFEDGSAVFPESELARRSGLGRGQKGAFLLKNAVDQLIREGYVTRVEGSLDPAGHPSYPAVDGEEPVDLLFYAPLVEPAQHPSEPDGDPEHHDRREHWVKGFVRKLPPGAQPSEKQLSAYQRAVENELIDEDEELPPGYTFVKKHHRHG
;
A
#
# COMPACT_ATOMS: atom_id res chain seq x y z
N MET A 1 2.65 33.81 -17.92
CA MET A 1 3.27 32.51 -18.26
C MET A 1 2.47 31.42 -17.55
N ARG A 2 1.75 30.56 -18.29
CA ARG A 2 0.89 29.53 -17.69
C ARG A 2 1.75 28.32 -17.32
N THR A 3 1.68 27.89 -16.06
CA THR A 3 2.28 26.64 -15.57
C THR A 3 1.15 25.73 -15.11
N ILE A 4 1.19 24.47 -15.53
CA ILE A 4 0.27 23.42 -15.08
C ILE A 4 1.09 22.46 -14.22
N THR A 5 0.57 22.11 -13.04
CA THR A 5 1.20 21.14 -12.14
C THR A 5 0.14 20.31 -11.45
N ARG A 6 0.26 18.99 -11.53
CA ARG A 6 -0.68 18.03 -10.95
C ARG A 6 0.06 16.83 -10.38
N ARG A 7 -0.47 16.30 -9.28
CA ARG A 7 -0.01 15.04 -8.69
C ARG A 7 -0.95 13.94 -9.15
N VAL A 8 -0.39 12.83 -9.61
CA VAL A 8 -1.16 11.64 -9.98
C VAL A 8 -0.55 10.43 -9.29
N THR A 9 -1.41 9.49 -8.91
CA THR A 9 -1.00 8.23 -8.30
C THR A 9 -0.96 7.17 -9.38
N LEU A 10 0.18 6.49 -9.52
CA LEU A 10 0.35 5.39 -10.46
C LEU A 10 -0.42 4.17 -9.99
N ARG A 11 -1.26 3.62 -10.86
CA ARG A 11 -1.95 2.35 -10.68
C ARG A 11 -1.18 1.22 -11.33
N HIS A 12 -1.54 -0.02 -11.02
CA HIS A 12 -0.96 -1.19 -11.65
C HIS A 12 -1.10 -1.14 -13.18
N ALA A 13 -2.27 -0.72 -13.67
CA ALA A 13 -2.54 -0.54 -15.10
C ALA A 13 -1.64 0.53 -15.76
N ASP A 14 -1.24 1.59 -15.03
CA ASP A 14 -0.32 2.61 -15.56
C ASP A 14 1.09 2.01 -15.76
N LEU A 15 1.53 1.20 -14.80
CA LEU A 15 2.85 0.56 -14.82
C LEU A 15 2.93 -0.50 -15.94
N ASP A 16 1.96 -1.41 -15.99
CA ASP A 16 1.90 -2.48 -16.99
C ASP A 16 1.64 -1.93 -18.40
N GLY A 17 0.79 -0.91 -18.50
CA GLY A 17 0.40 -0.27 -19.75
C GLY A 17 1.45 0.68 -20.31
N SER A 18 2.58 0.91 -19.62
CA SER A 18 3.56 1.94 -20.00
C SER A 18 2.90 3.32 -20.20
N ALA A 19 1.98 3.65 -19.28
CA ALA A 19 1.07 4.78 -19.39
C ALA A 19 1.11 5.66 -18.14
N CYS A 20 0.64 6.91 -18.27
CA CYS A 20 0.46 7.84 -17.16
C CYS A 20 -0.76 8.72 -17.41
N THR A 21 -1.67 8.83 -16.45
CA THR A 21 -2.83 9.73 -16.56
C THR A 21 -2.38 11.17 -16.85
N ALA A 22 -2.88 11.75 -17.93
CA ALA A 22 -2.62 13.13 -18.31
C ALA A 22 -3.74 14.04 -17.75
N PRO A 23 -3.42 15.12 -17.01
CA PRO A 23 -4.43 16.04 -16.54
C PRO A 23 -5.18 16.69 -17.70
N ASP A 24 -6.51 16.82 -17.58
CA ASP A 24 -7.35 17.38 -18.65
C ASP A 24 -6.86 18.75 -19.12
N GLU A 25 -6.43 19.63 -18.21
CA GLU A 25 -5.97 20.96 -18.59
C GLU A 25 -4.68 20.92 -19.42
N LEU A 26 -3.87 19.88 -19.24
CA LEU A 26 -2.65 19.64 -20.01
C LEU A 26 -2.99 18.99 -21.35
N ALA A 27 -3.89 18.00 -21.35
CA ALA A 27 -4.36 17.33 -22.55
C ALA A 27 -5.01 18.32 -23.54
N GLU A 28 -5.82 19.26 -23.06
CA GLU A 28 -6.42 20.32 -23.88
C GLU A 28 -5.38 21.18 -24.62
N VAL A 29 -4.24 21.46 -23.96
CA VAL A 29 -3.19 22.32 -24.54
C VAL A 29 -2.25 21.56 -25.47
N LEU A 30 -2.08 20.26 -25.22
CA LEU A 30 -1.21 19.39 -26.01
C LEU A 30 -1.97 18.62 -27.10
N ARG A 31 -3.30 18.74 -27.17
CA ARG A 31 -4.14 18.06 -28.16
C ARG A 31 -3.64 18.34 -29.58
N GLY A 32 -3.47 17.28 -30.36
CA GLY A 32 -2.96 17.35 -31.74
C GLY A 32 -1.44 17.42 -31.85
N ARG A 33 -0.69 17.44 -30.75
CA ARG A 33 0.75 17.22 -30.75
C ARG A 33 1.03 15.72 -30.68
N ASP A 34 1.74 15.22 -31.67
CA ASP A 34 2.22 13.85 -31.71
C ASP A 34 3.58 13.83 -32.45
N PRO A 35 4.70 13.49 -31.79
CA PRO A 35 4.80 13.04 -30.39
C PRO A 35 4.72 14.18 -29.35
N VAL A 36 4.43 13.82 -28.11
CA VAL A 36 4.63 14.66 -26.91
C VAL A 36 5.91 14.24 -26.22
N VAL A 37 6.85 15.17 -26.04
CA VAL A 37 8.08 14.89 -25.29
C VAL A 37 7.75 14.82 -23.80
N VAL A 38 8.00 13.67 -23.17
CA VAL A 38 7.88 13.46 -21.73
C VAL A 38 9.27 13.24 -21.15
N VAL A 39 9.59 13.97 -20.10
CA VAL A 39 10.83 13.82 -19.34
C VAL A 39 10.50 13.25 -17.98
N LEU A 40 11.04 12.09 -17.64
CA LEU A 40 10.97 11.52 -16.30
C LEU A 40 12.22 11.91 -15.51
N GLU A 41 12.01 12.59 -14.39
CA GLU A 41 13.03 12.88 -13.37
C GLU A 41 12.78 12.01 -12.14
N HIS A 42 13.73 11.12 -11.86
CA HIS A 42 13.59 10.09 -10.85
C HIS A 42 14.90 9.87 -10.09
N ARG A 43 14.84 9.20 -8.94
CA ARG A 43 16.01 8.71 -8.21
C ARG A 43 15.85 7.21 -7.97
N VAL A 44 16.63 6.39 -8.66
CA VAL A 44 16.55 4.93 -8.52
C VAL A 44 16.83 4.54 -7.07
N LYS A 45 15.86 3.82 -6.48
CA LYS A 45 15.80 3.45 -5.05
C LYS A 45 15.93 4.66 -4.12
N GLY A 46 15.51 5.85 -4.54
CA GLY A 46 15.63 7.10 -3.80
C GLY A 46 17.02 7.75 -3.82
N VAL A 47 18.03 7.11 -4.43
CA VAL A 47 19.43 7.54 -4.32
C VAL A 47 19.94 8.13 -5.64
N THR A 48 20.01 7.32 -6.69
CA THR A 48 20.74 7.65 -7.92
C THR A 48 19.86 8.46 -8.87
N PRO A 49 20.13 9.75 -9.12
CA PRO A 49 19.30 10.55 -10.01
C PRO A 49 19.39 10.06 -11.45
N THR A 50 18.22 9.89 -12.07
CA THR A 50 18.06 9.56 -13.48
C THR A 50 17.17 10.59 -14.16
N ARG A 51 17.44 10.79 -15.45
CA ARG A 51 16.65 11.64 -16.32
C ARG A 51 16.47 10.90 -17.64
N GLU A 52 15.23 10.54 -17.94
CA GLU A 52 14.87 9.81 -19.15
C GLU A 52 13.92 10.65 -20.00
N VAL A 53 14.01 10.51 -21.32
CA VAL A 53 13.21 11.27 -22.28
C VAL A 53 12.48 10.29 -23.18
N PHE A 54 11.18 10.49 -23.31
CA PHE A 54 10.28 9.64 -24.07
C PHE A 54 9.56 10.47 -25.13
N GLU A 55 9.41 9.91 -26.31
CA GLU A 55 8.44 10.36 -27.31
C GLU A 55 7.11 9.65 -27.01
N ALA A 56 6.31 10.24 -26.14
CA ALA A 56 5.04 9.69 -25.72
C ALA A 56 3.90 10.10 -26.66
N ARG A 57 2.85 9.29 -26.71
CA ARG A 57 1.59 9.66 -27.37
C ARG A 57 0.59 10.16 -26.35
N LEU A 58 -0.22 11.14 -26.73
CA LEU A 58 -1.35 11.59 -25.94
C LEU A 58 -2.62 10.95 -26.50
N GLU A 59 -3.17 9.98 -25.76
CA GLU A 59 -4.33 9.19 -26.17
C GLU A 59 -5.48 9.38 -25.19
N GLN A 60 -6.71 9.22 -25.68
CA GLN A 60 -7.91 9.25 -24.86
C GLN A 60 -8.64 7.91 -25.00
N ASP A 61 -8.76 7.19 -23.89
CA ASP A 61 -9.69 6.07 -23.75
C ASP A 61 -10.86 6.53 -22.87
N ILE A 62 -10.86 6.18 -21.58
CA ILE A 62 -11.80 6.74 -20.59
C ILE A 62 -11.30 8.11 -20.11
N THR A 63 -10.00 8.24 -19.89
CA THR A 63 -9.31 9.48 -19.51
C THR A 63 -8.13 9.71 -20.46
N TRP A 64 -7.62 10.95 -20.48
CA TRP A 64 -6.39 11.25 -21.20
C TRP A 64 -5.18 10.57 -20.55
N GLN A 65 -4.28 10.05 -21.36
CA GLN A 65 -3.07 9.37 -20.92
C GLN A 65 -1.89 9.65 -21.85
N PHE A 66 -0.70 9.76 -21.26
CA PHE A 66 0.56 9.65 -21.96
C PHE A 66 0.92 8.17 -22.06
N THR A 67 1.13 7.64 -23.26
CA THR A 67 1.53 6.24 -23.50
C THR A 67 2.93 6.14 -24.11
N GLY A 68 3.61 5.02 -23.90
CA GLY A 68 4.99 4.79 -24.35
C GLY A 68 6.06 5.22 -23.33
N ILE A 69 5.70 5.27 -22.04
CA ILE A 69 6.63 5.60 -20.95
C ILE A 69 7.18 4.30 -20.37
N THR A 70 8.51 4.13 -20.39
CA THR A 70 9.16 3.04 -19.65
C THR A 70 9.38 3.47 -18.21
N TRP A 71 8.77 2.75 -17.26
CA TRP A 71 8.90 3.06 -15.84
C TRP A 71 10.13 2.39 -15.22
N PRO A 72 10.85 3.07 -14.31
CA PRO A 72 11.90 2.46 -13.50
C PRO A 72 11.40 1.26 -12.69
N ASP A 73 12.24 0.22 -12.56
CA ASP A 73 11.92 -1.04 -11.90
C ASP A 73 11.62 -0.93 -10.41
N ASP A 74 11.94 0.20 -9.76
CA ASP A 74 11.62 0.47 -8.36
C ASP A 74 10.36 1.34 -8.18
N LEU A 75 9.70 1.77 -9.27
CA LEU A 75 8.36 2.32 -9.19
C LEU A 75 7.33 1.22 -8.90
N ARG A 76 6.38 1.55 -8.04
CA ARG A 76 5.36 0.62 -7.53
C ARG A 76 3.97 1.24 -7.63
N THR A 77 2.97 0.39 -7.70
CA THR A 77 1.58 0.79 -7.59
C THR A 77 1.37 1.62 -6.33
N GLY A 78 0.61 2.71 -6.44
CA GLY A 78 0.40 3.67 -5.38
C GLY A 78 1.46 4.76 -5.29
N MET A 79 2.59 4.69 -5.99
CA MET A 79 3.55 5.80 -6.00
C MET A 79 2.99 7.04 -6.68
N VAL A 80 3.34 8.21 -6.16
CA VAL A 80 2.86 9.50 -6.64
C VAL A 80 3.92 10.17 -7.50
N VAL A 81 3.51 10.62 -8.69
CA VAL A 81 4.31 11.44 -9.57
C VAL A 81 3.70 12.83 -9.73
N THR A 82 4.57 13.84 -9.87
CA THR A 82 4.17 15.21 -10.16
C THR A 82 4.40 15.49 -11.63
N ILE A 83 3.33 15.73 -12.36
CA ILE A 83 3.33 16.14 -13.77
C ILE A 83 3.35 17.67 -13.81
N SER A 84 4.27 18.24 -14.57
CA SER A 84 4.39 19.68 -14.75
C SER A 84 4.66 20.06 -16.20
N TRP A 85 4.11 21.19 -16.63
CA TRP A 85 4.34 21.75 -17.95
C TRP A 85 4.23 23.28 -17.90
N GLN A 86 5.05 23.96 -18.70
CA GLN A 86 5.06 25.41 -18.80
C GLN A 86 4.81 25.83 -20.24
N SER A 87 3.98 26.86 -20.43
CA SER A 87 3.74 27.47 -21.72
C SER A 87 5.05 27.93 -22.36
N GLY A 88 5.29 27.51 -23.61
CA GLY A 88 6.53 27.76 -24.35
C GLY A 88 7.62 26.71 -24.14
N ARG A 89 7.37 25.65 -23.35
CA ARG A 89 8.22 24.45 -23.29
C ARG A 89 7.61 23.33 -24.12
N ASP A 90 8.48 22.55 -24.76
CA ASP A 90 8.09 21.43 -25.61
C ASP A 90 7.97 20.11 -24.86
N ALA A 91 8.36 20.09 -23.58
CA ALA A 91 8.38 18.88 -22.77
C ALA A 91 7.45 18.97 -21.57
N VAL A 92 6.74 17.87 -21.30
CA VAL A 92 6.07 17.58 -20.03
C VAL A 92 7.08 16.93 -19.10
N VAL A 93 7.19 17.39 -17.85
CA VAL A 93 8.10 16.82 -16.86
C VAL A 93 7.30 16.04 -15.83
N ILE A 94 7.59 14.75 -15.70
CA ILE A 94 7.10 13.86 -14.65
C ILE A 94 8.21 13.70 -13.62
N ARG A 95 7.92 14.00 -12.34
CA ARG A 95 8.89 13.92 -11.26
C ARG A 95 8.40 13.05 -10.12
N THR A 96 9.27 12.20 -9.61
CA THR A 96 9.04 11.46 -8.36
C THR A 96 9.63 12.24 -7.17
N LYS A 97 9.02 12.12 -5.99
CA LYS A 97 9.56 12.70 -4.75
C LYS A 97 10.01 11.58 -3.83
N VAL A 98 11.27 11.61 -3.42
CA VAL A 98 11.87 10.63 -2.51
C VAL A 98 11.26 10.79 -1.11
N LEU A 99 11.05 9.68 -0.41
CA LEU A 99 10.69 9.69 1.01
C LEU A 99 11.93 9.99 1.85
N ASP A 100 11.75 10.79 2.91
CA ASP A 100 12.84 11.01 3.88
C ASP A 100 13.26 9.67 4.52
N ASP A 101 12.27 8.83 4.85
CA ASP A 101 12.45 7.48 5.38
C ASP A 101 11.81 6.44 4.44
N PRO A 102 12.62 5.68 3.67
CA PRO A 102 12.13 4.56 2.88
C PRO A 102 11.43 3.51 3.75
N MET A 103 10.34 2.95 3.25
CA MET A 103 9.51 2.01 4.01
C MET A 103 9.12 0.77 3.22
N ARG A 104 8.91 -0.33 3.92
CA ARG A 104 8.43 -1.59 3.39
C ARG A 104 7.01 -1.82 3.88
N ILE A 105 6.07 -1.91 2.94
CA ILE A 105 4.64 -2.10 3.21
C ILE A 105 4.24 -3.48 2.70
N ASP A 106 3.80 -4.35 3.61
CA ASP A 106 3.45 -5.75 3.31
C ASP A 106 4.54 -6.50 2.54
N GLY A 107 5.81 -6.17 2.78
CA GLY A 107 6.96 -6.78 2.11
C GLY A 107 7.39 -6.09 0.81
N VAL A 108 6.75 -4.98 0.40
CA VAL A 108 7.11 -4.21 -0.80
C VAL A 108 7.80 -2.91 -0.40
N ASN A 109 8.99 -2.64 -0.93
CA ASN A 109 9.74 -1.41 -0.65
C ASN A 109 9.17 -0.21 -1.42
N TYR A 110 9.06 0.91 -0.74
CA TYR A 110 8.68 2.23 -1.25
C TYR A 110 9.79 3.23 -0.87
N TYR A 111 10.44 3.79 -1.89
CA TYR A 111 11.48 4.82 -1.75
C TYR A 111 10.96 6.23 -2.08
N HIS A 112 9.75 6.31 -2.62
CA HIS A 112 9.14 7.54 -3.11
C HIS A 112 7.75 7.72 -2.48
N GLU A 113 7.29 8.97 -2.44
CA GLU A 113 5.94 9.31 -1.99
C GLU A 113 4.90 8.41 -2.66
N TYR A 114 3.94 7.97 -1.87
CA TYR A 114 2.89 7.07 -2.30
C TYR A 114 1.56 7.45 -1.64
N ASP A 115 0.47 6.96 -2.20
CA ASP A 115 -0.88 7.05 -1.67
C ASP A 115 -1.25 5.71 -1.01
N PRO A 116 -1.36 5.66 0.34
CA PRO A 116 -1.71 4.45 1.07
C PRO A 116 -3.03 3.82 0.63
N LYS A 117 -4.03 4.63 0.22
CA LYS A 117 -5.31 4.10 -0.23
C LYS A 117 -5.18 3.31 -1.51
N THR A 118 -4.38 3.82 -2.46
CA THR A 118 -4.14 3.13 -3.72
C THR A 118 -3.31 1.86 -3.50
N VAL A 119 -2.27 1.91 -2.65
CA VAL A 119 -1.52 0.70 -2.25
C VAL A 119 -2.45 -0.38 -1.67
N THR A 120 -3.44 0.03 -0.87
CA THR A 120 -4.42 -0.92 -0.32
C THR A 120 -5.37 -1.44 -1.38
N ARG A 121 -6.00 -0.55 -2.16
CA ARG A 121 -7.06 -0.90 -3.14
C ARG A 121 -6.54 -1.69 -4.32
N ASP A 122 -5.34 -1.39 -4.80
CA ASP A 122 -4.78 -1.97 -6.02
C ASP A 122 -3.82 -3.12 -5.69
N PHE A 123 -4.04 -3.75 -4.54
CA PHE A 123 -3.30 -4.91 -4.08
C PHE A 123 -3.52 -6.12 -5.00
N GLU A 124 -2.41 -6.72 -5.41
CA GLU A 124 -2.39 -7.98 -6.13
C GLU A 124 -1.72 -9.07 -5.30
N ALA A 125 -2.49 -10.11 -5.00
CA ALA A 125 -2.02 -11.21 -4.19
C ALA A 125 -1.93 -12.50 -5.01
N ARG A 126 -0.95 -13.34 -4.70
CA ARG A 126 -0.85 -14.68 -5.26
C ARG A 126 -2.10 -15.51 -4.92
N PRO A 127 -2.60 -16.36 -5.83
CA PRO A 127 -3.79 -17.17 -5.58
C PRO A 127 -3.65 -18.06 -4.33
N SER A 128 -4.41 -17.75 -3.29
CA SER A 128 -4.55 -18.57 -2.08
C SER A 128 -5.82 -18.16 -1.33
N ASN A 129 -6.35 -19.02 -0.46
CA ASN A 129 -7.53 -18.69 0.35
C ASN A 129 -7.27 -17.43 1.22
N ARG A 130 -6.06 -17.33 1.79
CA ARG A 130 -5.60 -16.18 2.57
C ARG A 130 -5.60 -14.90 1.74
N ALA A 131 -4.99 -14.96 0.55
CA ALA A 131 -4.95 -13.85 -0.39
C ALA A 131 -6.35 -13.41 -0.81
N GLN A 132 -7.26 -14.34 -1.07
CA GLN A 132 -8.64 -14.03 -1.48
C GLN A 132 -9.39 -13.26 -0.39
N VAL A 133 -9.27 -13.67 0.87
CA VAL A 133 -9.82 -12.93 2.02
C VAL A 133 -9.21 -11.53 2.11
N LEU A 134 -7.87 -11.42 2.08
CA LEU A 134 -7.18 -10.15 2.21
C LEU A 134 -7.52 -9.19 1.06
N THR A 135 -7.57 -9.67 -0.17
CA THR A 135 -8.01 -8.92 -1.36
C THR A 135 -9.45 -8.46 -1.20
N THR A 136 -10.34 -9.28 -0.65
CA THR A 136 -11.74 -8.88 -0.41
C THR A 136 -11.81 -7.71 0.57
N ILE A 137 -11.11 -7.80 1.71
CA ILE A 137 -11.08 -6.73 2.72
C ILE A 137 -10.51 -5.44 2.13
N ARG A 138 -9.36 -5.52 1.45
CA ARG A 138 -8.65 -4.36 0.91
C ARG A 138 -9.38 -3.69 -0.27
N LYS A 139 -9.96 -4.49 -1.18
CA LYS A 139 -10.62 -3.97 -2.39
C LYS A 139 -12.05 -3.53 -2.15
N LEU A 140 -12.80 -4.19 -1.26
CA LEU A 140 -14.22 -3.92 -1.04
C LEU A 140 -14.53 -3.24 0.29
N GLY A 141 -13.60 -3.26 1.24
CA GLY A 141 -13.75 -2.57 2.52
C GLY A 141 -13.73 -1.05 2.39
N ARG A 142 -14.07 -0.39 3.49
CA ARG A 142 -13.82 1.04 3.67
C ARG A 142 -12.34 1.21 4.01
N VAL A 143 -11.62 1.96 3.18
CA VAL A 143 -10.19 2.22 3.34
C VAL A 143 -9.99 3.62 3.92
N PHE A 144 -9.18 3.72 4.96
CA PHE A 144 -8.84 4.97 5.65
C PHE A 144 -7.61 5.65 5.01
N GLU A 145 -7.30 6.88 5.43
CA GLU A 145 -6.18 7.67 4.88
C GLU A 145 -4.82 7.01 5.05
N ASP A 146 -4.63 6.21 6.11
CA ASP A 146 -3.38 5.51 6.36
C ASP A 146 -3.29 4.15 5.64
N GLY A 147 -4.25 3.84 4.77
CA GLY A 147 -4.29 2.58 4.02
C GLY A 147 -4.87 1.40 4.82
N SER A 148 -5.21 1.57 6.10
CA SER A 148 -5.98 0.57 6.83
C SER A 148 -7.38 0.41 6.24
N ALA A 149 -8.01 -0.74 6.47
CA ALA A 149 -9.33 -1.02 5.91
C ALA A 149 -10.21 -1.81 6.87
N VAL A 150 -11.51 -1.55 6.86
CA VAL A 150 -12.50 -2.34 7.59
C VAL A 150 -13.50 -2.98 6.65
N PHE A 151 -13.89 -4.21 6.99
CA PHE A 151 -14.86 -4.99 6.23
C PHE A 151 -15.72 -5.85 7.18
N PRO A 152 -17.06 -5.91 7.00
CA PRO A 152 -17.92 -6.72 7.86
C PRO A 152 -17.61 -8.23 7.75
N GLU A 153 -17.36 -8.91 8.87
CA GLU A 153 -16.98 -10.33 8.84
C GLU A 153 -18.11 -11.21 8.27
N SER A 154 -19.36 -10.86 8.58
CA SER A 154 -20.57 -11.55 8.09
C SER A 154 -20.68 -11.55 6.56
N GLU A 155 -20.09 -10.57 5.89
CA GLU A 155 -20.14 -10.39 4.43
C GLU A 155 -19.04 -11.14 3.68
N LEU A 156 -18.07 -11.67 4.41
CA LEU A 156 -16.84 -12.19 3.81
C LEU A 156 -17.09 -13.43 2.94
N ALA A 157 -17.95 -14.35 3.39
CA ALA A 157 -18.30 -15.54 2.62
C ALA A 157 -18.99 -15.18 1.29
N ARG A 158 -19.86 -14.17 1.32
CA ARG A 158 -20.61 -13.71 0.14
C ARG A 158 -19.71 -13.02 -0.87
N ARG A 159 -18.80 -12.16 -0.39
CA ARG A 159 -18.00 -11.26 -1.23
C ARG A 159 -16.67 -11.85 -1.68
N SER A 160 -16.06 -12.71 -0.89
CA SER A 160 -14.78 -13.33 -1.27
C SER A 160 -14.94 -14.42 -2.33
N GLY A 161 -16.12 -15.04 -2.44
CA GLY A 161 -16.32 -16.25 -3.25
C GLY A 161 -15.79 -17.53 -2.58
N LEU A 162 -15.22 -17.41 -1.38
CA LEU A 162 -14.85 -18.50 -0.47
C LEU A 162 -15.97 -18.68 0.57
N GLY A 163 -16.12 -19.86 1.18
CA GLY A 163 -17.14 -20.06 2.24
C GLY A 163 -18.37 -20.88 1.85
N ARG A 164 -18.52 -21.29 0.57
CA ARG A 164 -19.67 -22.11 0.13
C ARG A 164 -19.54 -23.56 0.59
N GLY A 165 -20.58 -24.06 1.25
CA GLY A 165 -20.63 -25.42 1.82
C GLY A 165 -19.68 -25.61 3.00
N GLN A 166 -19.75 -26.78 3.65
CA GLN A 166 -18.96 -27.06 4.87
C GLN A 166 -17.45 -26.92 4.64
N LYS A 167 -16.93 -27.45 3.54
CA LYS A 167 -15.51 -27.33 3.18
C LYS A 167 -15.10 -25.88 2.95
N GLY A 168 -15.92 -25.10 2.23
CA GLY A 168 -15.63 -23.69 1.96
C GLY A 168 -15.64 -22.86 3.25
N ALA A 169 -16.61 -23.09 4.13
CA ALA A 169 -16.69 -22.42 5.43
C ALA A 169 -15.45 -22.71 6.30
N PHE A 170 -15.00 -23.97 6.31
CA PHE A 170 -13.76 -24.35 7.01
C PHE A 170 -12.53 -23.62 6.45
N LEU A 171 -12.37 -23.57 5.12
CA LEU A 171 -11.26 -22.88 4.46
C LEU A 171 -11.28 -21.37 4.72
N LEU A 172 -12.47 -20.76 4.70
CA LEU A 172 -12.66 -19.35 5.01
C LEU A 172 -12.22 -19.04 6.44
N LYS A 173 -12.75 -19.80 7.41
CA LYS A 173 -12.41 -19.64 8.82
C LYS A 173 -10.90 -19.81 9.05
N ASN A 174 -10.30 -20.84 8.46
CA ASN A 174 -8.86 -21.08 8.57
C ASN A 174 -8.02 -19.92 8.00
N ALA A 175 -8.41 -19.38 6.84
CA ALA A 175 -7.74 -18.24 6.23
C ALA A 175 -7.82 -16.97 7.08
N VAL A 176 -9.00 -16.67 7.65
CA VAL A 176 -9.18 -15.53 8.57
C VAL A 176 -8.34 -15.73 9.83
N ASP A 177 -8.41 -16.90 10.46
CA ASP A 177 -7.66 -17.20 11.67
C ASP A 177 -6.13 -17.13 11.43
N GLN A 178 -5.66 -17.48 10.23
CA GLN A 178 -4.27 -17.32 9.83
C GLN A 178 -3.87 -15.84 9.68
N LEU A 179 -4.68 -15.02 9.00
CA LEU A 179 -4.42 -13.58 8.87
C LEU A 179 -4.37 -12.87 10.22
N ILE A 180 -5.24 -13.27 11.15
CA ILE A 180 -5.24 -12.74 12.51
C ILE A 180 -3.97 -13.14 13.27
N ARG A 181 -3.57 -14.41 13.16
CA ARG A 181 -2.35 -14.91 13.80
C ARG A 181 -1.09 -14.21 13.28
N GLU A 182 -1.06 -13.89 11.99
CA GLU A 182 0.06 -13.21 11.33
C GLU A 182 0.01 -11.68 11.49
N GLY A 183 -1.06 -11.15 12.09
CA GLY A 183 -1.19 -9.73 12.41
C GLY A 183 -1.67 -8.83 11.27
N TYR A 184 -2.02 -9.38 10.10
CA TYR A 184 -2.56 -8.63 8.97
C TYR A 184 -3.97 -8.12 9.23
N VAL A 185 -4.75 -8.86 10.02
CA VAL A 185 -6.15 -8.54 10.32
C VAL A 185 -6.39 -8.66 11.81
N THR A 186 -7.30 -7.86 12.37
CA THR A 186 -7.79 -7.99 13.74
C THR A 186 -9.33 -7.93 13.73
N ARG A 187 -9.99 -8.67 14.61
CA ARG A 187 -11.44 -8.52 14.83
C ARG A 187 -11.68 -7.32 15.74
N VAL A 188 -12.60 -6.44 15.33
CA VAL A 188 -12.99 -5.26 16.09
C VAL A 188 -14.50 -5.10 16.04
N GLU A 189 -15.06 -4.49 17.08
CA GLU A 189 -16.46 -4.06 17.06
C GLU A 189 -16.56 -2.73 16.30
N GLY A 190 -17.51 -2.65 15.38
CA GLY A 190 -17.86 -1.44 14.65
C GLY A 190 -19.35 -1.37 14.40
N SER A 191 -19.76 -0.56 13.44
CA SER A 191 -21.17 -0.39 13.11
C SER A 191 -21.41 -0.31 11.60
N LEU A 192 -22.65 -0.53 11.18
CA LEU A 192 -23.12 -0.27 9.82
C LEU A 192 -24.07 0.93 9.82
N ASP A 193 -23.81 1.87 8.90
CA ASP A 193 -24.77 2.93 8.60
C ASP A 193 -26.04 2.35 7.93
N PRO A 194 -27.14 3.12 7.80
CA PRO A 194 -28.35 2.66 7.11
C PRO A 194 -28.16 2.28 5.63
N ALA A 195 -27.04 2.66 5.01
CA ALA A 195 -26.68 2.27 3.65
C ALA A 195 -25.78 1.02 3.61
N GLY A 196 -25.43 0.45 4.77
CA GLY A 196 -24.58 -0.74 4.92
C GLY A 196 -23.08 -0.46 4.83
N HIS A 197 -22.64 0.79 4.96
CA HIS A 197 -21.21 1.10 5.01
C HIS A 197 -20.65 0.85 6.42
N PRO A 198 -19.49 0.19 6.53
CA PRO A 198 -18.87 -0.02 7.82
C PRO A 198 -18.26 1.27 8.39
N SER A 199 -18.45 1.46 9.68
CA SER A 199 -17.85 2.51 10.50
C SER A 199 -17.01 1.87 11.60
N TYR A 200 -15.82 2.45 11.79
CA TYR A 200 -14.94 2.12 12.89
C TYR A 200 -14.26 3.40 13.41
N PRO A 201 -14.29 3.70 14.72
CA PRO A 201 -15.03 2.97 15.77
C PRO A 201 -16.55 2.92 15.55
N ALA A 202 -17.26 2.09 16.32
CA ALA A 202 -18.72 2.01 16.28
C ALA A 202 -19.35 3.38 16.58
N VAL A 203 -20.43 3.71 15.86
CA VAL A 203 -21.17 4.98 16.01
C VAL A 203 -22.48 4.72 16.75
N ASP A 204 -22.78 5.57 17.73
CA ASP A 204 -24.03 5.48 18.50
C ASP A 204 -25.26 5.55 17.59
N GLY A 205 -26.16 4.58 17.72
CA GLY A 205 -27.40 4.49 16.96
C GLY A 205 -27.30 3.75 15.62
N GLU A 206 -26.10 3.36 15.19
CA GLU A 206 -25.90 2.47 14.05
C GLU A 206 -25.97 0.97 14.46
N GLU A 207 -26.14 0.07 13.49
CA GLU A 207 -26.22 -1.37 13.77
C GLU A 207 -24.84 -1.92 14.16
N PRO A 208 -24.64 -2.49 15.36
CA PRO A 208 -23.36 -3.03 15.78
C PRO A 208 -23.01 -4.31 15.01
N VAL A 209 -21.75 -4.45 14.61
CA VAL A 209 -21.27 -5.57 13.78
C VAL A 209 -19.80 -5.91 14.07
N ASP A 210 -19.46 -7.19 13.94
CA ASP A 210 -18.07 -7.64 13.91
C ASP A 210 -17.38 -7.25 12.59
N LEU A 211 -16.32 -6.44 12.69
CA LEU A 211 -15.51 -6.03 11.56
C LEU A 211 -14.14 -6.72 11.57
N LEU A 212 -13.65 -7.01 10.37
CA LEU A 212 -12.26 -7.34 10.12
C LEU A 212 -11.50 -6.05 9.79
N PHE A 213 -10.59 -5.65 10.67
CA PHE A 213 -9.70 -4.52 10.50
C PHE A 213 -8.36 -4.98 9.93
N TYR A 214 -8.07 -4.61 8.69
CA TYR A 214 -6.75 -4.73 8.06
C TYR A 214 -5.89 -3.52 8.42
N ALA A 215 -4.68 -3.77 8.90
CA ALA A 215 -3.63 -2.76 9.07
C ALA A 215 -2.42 -3.14 8.19
N PRO A 216 -1.93 -2.24 7.33
CA PRO A 216 -0.70 -2.49 6.59
C PRO A 216 0.46 -2.79 7.54
N LEU A 217 1.27 -3.79 7.21
CA LEU A 217 2.51 -4.04 7.94
C LEU A 217 3.57 -3.09 7.39
N VAL A 218 3.92 -2.06 8.17
CA VAL A 218 4.92 -1.05 7.80
C VAL A 218 6.20 -1.30 8.59
N GLU A 219 7.30 -1.44 7.88
CA GLU A 219 8.64 -1.64 8.42
C GLU A 219 9.60 -0.65 7.73
N PRO A 220 10.70 -0.22 8.36
CA PRO A 220 11.75 0.49 7.63
C PRO A 220 12.24 -0.35 6.45
N ALA A 221 12.38 0.26 5.26
CA ALA A 221 13.03 -0.43 4.16
C ALA A 221 14.54 -0.44 4.38
N GLN A 222 15.21 -1.50 3.95
CA GLN A 222 16.67 -1.55 3.97
C GLN A 222 17.23 -0.41 3.12
N HIS A 223 18.24 0.27 3.65
CA HIS A 223 18.87 1.37 2.93
C HIS A 223 19.61 0.79 1.70
N PRO A 224 19.48 1.37 0.50
CA PRO A 224 20.06 0.80 -0.73
C PRO A 224 21.60 0.66 -0.74
N SER A 225 22.30 1.28 0.21
CA SER A 225 23.74 1.20 0.38
C SER A 225 24.19 0.12 1.39
N GLU A 226 23.25 -0.53 2.07
CA GLU A 226 23.54 -1.75 2.80
C GLU A 226 23.63 -2.89 1.78
N PRO A 227 24.70 -3.69 1.79
CA PRO A 227 24.84 -4.77 0.82
C PRO A 227 23.64 -5.71 0.93
N ASP A 228 23.00 -5.98 -0.21
CA ASP A 228 22.06 -7.09 -0.34
C ASP A 228 22.80 -8.33 0.19
N GLY A 229 22.38 -8.84 1.36
CA GLY A 229 22.91 -10.10 1.86
C GLY A 229 22.72 -11.16 0.77
N ASP A 230 23.84 -11.76 0.37
CA ASP A 230 24.01 -12.71 -0.74
C ASP A 230 22.74 -13.51 -1.15
N PRO A 231 22.28 -13.44 -2.42
CA PRO A 231 21.08 -14.14 -2.87
C PRO A 231 21.26 -15.66 -3.11
N GLU A 232 22.44 -16.21 -2.83
CA GLU A 232 22.67 -17.66 -2.91
C GLU A 232 22.32 -18.36 -1.59
N HIS A 233 21.04 -18.70 -1.42
CA HIS A 233 20.55 -19.94 -0.79
C HIS A 233 19.02 -19.88 -0.68
N HIS A 234 18.33 -20.17 -1.79
CA HIS A 234 16.94 -20.64 -1.75
C HIS A 234 16.90 -22.08 -1.22
N ASP A 235 17.16 -22.22 0.08
CA ASP A 235 16.74 -23.38 0.84
C ASP A 235 15.76 -22.92 1.91
N ARG A 236 14.76 -23.75 2.22
CA ARG A 236 13.59 -23.45 3.06
C ARG A 236 13.97 -22.98 4.47
N ARG A 237 14.42 -21.74 4.62
CA ARG A 237 14.73 -21.14 5.91
C ARG A 237 13.44 -20.72 6.57
N GLU A 238 13.17 -21.33 7.72
CA GLU A 238 12.24 -20.91 8.75
C GLU A 238 12.16 -19.37 8.82
N HIS A 239 11.08 -18.80 8.31
CA HIS A 239 10.92 -17.35 8.21
C HIS A 239 10.54 -16.78 9.58
N TRP A 240 11.53 -16.48 10.40
CA TRP A 240 11.35 -15.71 11.62
C TRP A 240 11.16 -14.23 11.27
N VAL A 241 9.98 -13.69 11.54
CA VAL A 241 9.70 -12.26 11.46
C VAL A 241 10.25 -11.63 12.74
N LYS A 242 11.13 -10.63 12.61
CA LYS A 242 11.62 -9.84 13.76
C LYS A 242 10.43 -9.16 14.46
N GLY A 243 10.60 -8.79 15.73
CA GLY A 243 9.56 -7.97 16.37
C GLY A 243 9.49 -6.60 15.68
N PHE A 244 8.29 -6.03 15.53
CA PHE A 244 8.11 -4.74 14.86
C PHE A 244 6.97 -3.94 15.49
N VAL A 245 7.00 -2.64 15.28
CA VAL A 245 5.95 -1.71 15.69
C VAL A 245 4.91 -1.62 14.56
N ARG A 246 3.63 -1.80 14.90
CA ARG A 246 2.52 -1.62 13.96
C ARG A 246 1.57 -0.55 14.47
N LYS A 247 0.94 0.17 13.57
CA LYS A 247 -0.14 1.10 13.94
C LYS A 247 -1.36 0.31 14.41
N LEU A 248 -1.99 0.78 15.48
CA LEU A 248 -3.28 0.29 15.95
C LEU A 248 -4.42 1.00 15.23
N PRO A 249 -5.63 0.40 15.25
CA PRO A 249 -6.82 1.09 14.80
C PRO A 249 -7.00 2.46 15.50
N PRO A 250 -7.58 3.47 14.83
CA PRO A 250 -7.85 4.77 15.46
C PRO A 250 -8.65 4.62 16.76
N GLY A 251 -8.14 5.19 17.86
CA GLY A 251 -8.75 5.10 19.19
C GLY A 251 -8.37 3.85 20.02
N ALA A 252 -7.66 2.88 19.43
CA ALA A 252 -7.14 1.73 20.17
C ALA A 252 -5.77 2.05 20.81
N GLN A 253 -5.54 1.48 21.99
CA GLN A 253 -4.29 1.60 22.74
C GLN A 253 -3.60 0.24 22.84
N PRO A 254 -2.25 0.20 22.84
CA PRO A 254 -1.52 -1.05 23.03
C PRO A 254 -1.81 -1.62 24.41
N SER A 255 -1.94 -2.94 24.49
CA SER A 255 -2.07 -3.60 25.79
C SER A 255 -0.80 -3.40 26.64
N GLU A 256 -0.92 -3.40 27.96
CA GLU A 256 0.25 -3.34 28.88
C GLU A 256 1.29 -4.44 28.54
N LYS A 257 0.81 -5.61 28.10
CA LYS A 257 1.64 -6.73 27.67
C LYS A 257 2.46 -6.42 26.41
N GLN A 258 1.92 -5.61 25.50
CA GLN A 258 2.61 -5.18 24.28
C GLN A 258 3.56 -4.01 24.56
N LEU A 259 3.20 -3.08 25.44
CA LEU A 259 4.09 -2.04 25.95
C LEU A 259 5.32 -2.64 26.67
N SER A 260 5.08 -3.60 27.57
CA SER A 260 6.15 -4.34 28.26
C SER A 260 7.03 -5.14 27.30
N ALA A 261 6.43 -5.65 26.21
CA ALA A 261 7.16 -6.38 25.19
C ALA A 261 8.02 -5.46 24.32
N TYR A 262 7.56 -4.24 24.05
CA TYR A 262 8.31 -3.20 23.37
C TYR A 262 9.51 -2.76 24.21
N GLN A 263 9.29 -2.41 25.47
CA GLN A 263 10.36 -2.03 26.40
C GLN A 263 11.45 -3.09 26.47
N ARG A 264 11.06 -4.37 26.59
CA ARG A 264 12.02 -5.49 26.56
C ARG A 264 12.72 -5.63 25.21
N ALA A 265 12.10 -5.27 24.10
CA ALA A 265 12.74 -5.38 22.79
C ALA A 265 13.77 -4.26 22.58
N VAL A 266 13.49 -3.05 23.07
CA VAL A 266 14.43 -1.92 23.15
C VAL A 266 15.61 -2.28 24.07
N GLU A 267 15.35 -2.79 25.28
CA GLU A 267 16.38 -3.21 26.24
C GLU A 267 17.33 -4.30 25.68
N ASN A 268 16.86 -5.14 24.76
CA ASN A 268 17.63 -6.22 24.17
C ASN A 268 18.22 -5.87 22.80
N GLU A 269 18.22 -4.58 22.40
CA GLU A 269 18.74 -4.10 21.10
C GLU A 269 18.13 -4.85 19.90
N LEU A 270 16.87 -5.28 20.02
CA LEU A 270 16.15 -6.00 18.96
C LEU A 270 15.44 -5.06 17.98
N ILE A 271 15.38 -3.77 18.31
CA ILE A 271 14.80 -2.67 17.54
C ILE A 271 15.69 -1.45 17.79
N ASP A 272 16.06 -0.71 16.75
CA ASP A 272 16.94 0.47 16.83
C ASP A 272 16.20 1.76 17.30
N GLU A 273 15.19 1.62 18.15
CA GLU A 273 14.36 2.73 18.63
C GLU A 273 14.64 3.01 20.13
N ASP A 274 15.28 4.14 20.43
CA ASP A 274 15.55 4.63 21.81
C ASP A 274 14.34 5.37 22.44
N GLU A 275 13.21 5.47 21.73
CA GLU A 275 12.03 6.24 22.15
C GLU A 275 10.86 5.36 22.63
N GLU A 276 9.93 5.96 23.39
CA GLU A 276 8.68 5.29 23.79
C GLU A 276 7.80 4.99 22.57
N LEU A 277 7.06 3.87 22.62
CA LEU A 277 6.17 3.45 21.54
C LEU A 277 5.17 4.58 21.19
N PRO A 278 5.12 5.05 19.92
CA PRO A 278 4.27 6.19 19.57
C PRO A 278 2.77 5.95 19.89
N PRO A 279 2.02 6.99 20.29
CA PRO A 279 0.59 6.87 20.56
C PRO A 279 -0.18 6.26 19.39
N GLY A 280 -1.03 5.28 19.67
CA GLY A 280 -1.80 4.58 18.63
C GLY A 280 -0.99 3.55 17.84
N TYR A 281 0.15 3.08 18.35
CA TYR A 281 0.91 1.95 17.83
C TYR A 281 0.95 0.80 18.85
N THR A 282 1.32 -0.40 18.41
CA THR A 282 1.56 -1.58 19.25
C THR A 282 2.79 -2.33 18.78
N PHE A 283 3.46 -3.03 19.70
CA PHE A 283 4.53 -3.94 19.37
C PHE A 283 4.03 -5.36 19.10
N VAL A 284 4.48 -5.95 17.99
CA VAL A 284 4.27 -7.34 17.61
C VAL A 284 5.57 -8.10 17.88
N LYS A 285 5.49 -9.14 18.71
CA LYS A 285 6.65 -9.97 19.04
C LYS A 285 7.16 -10.74 17.83
N LYS A 286 8.46 -11.06 17.86
CA LYS A 286 9.10 -12.00 16.94
C LYS A 286 8.25 -13.27 16.83
N HIS A 287 7.89 -13.68 15.62
CA HIS A 287 7.07 -14.87 15.39
C HIS A 287 7.50 -15.60 14.12
N HIS A 288 7.18 -16.89 14.08
CA HIS A 288 7.53 -17.78 12.99
C HIS A 288 6.43 -17.78 11.91
N ARG A 289 6.82 -17.64 10.64
CA ARG A 289 5.91 -17.83 9.49
C ARG A 289 6.13 -19.21 8.87
N HIS A 290 5.05 -19.95 8.69
CA HIS A 290 5.02 -21.08 7.76
C HIS A 290 4.56 -20.55 6.40
N GLY A 291 5.44 -20.66 5.39
CA GLY A 291 5.13 -20.39 4.00
C GLY A 291 4.32 -21.51 3.36
#